data_AF-A0AAE5CNK3-F1
#
_entry.id   AF-A0AAE5CNK3-F1
#
_cell.length_a   1.000
_cell.length_b   1.000
_cell.length_c   1.000
_cell.angle_alpha   90.00
_cell.angle_beta   90.00
_cell.angle_gamma   90.00
#
_symmetry.space_group_name_H-M   'P 1'
#
loop_
_entity.id
_entity.type
_entity.pdbx_description
1 polymer ?
#
loop_
_entity_poly.entity_id
_entity_poly.type
_entity_poly.pdbx_seq_one_letter_code
_entity_poly.pdbx_strand_id
1 'polypeptide(L)'
;MKRTPWQVMADCYFAARLYAKSAPLMCFLYTVLESAAWASNAALLALFGVLVDTLLEGDWRKAALLAGGYIGLVFARTAFSAGVQYAGALLQDKSSYFVSAALMEPITRAVTLEMFDSPDFHDSVQVLGGLQFRLYQAATGILGVIPQVAAVASYTALLWPISPWMPLAILLSLVPQVLFKHDFVTVHTSSLLGQAPEQRKMEYLRKLMFDPQAAGEIRFLDLVPRLIRRYEALFDTVMDREMAAARKKTAATSLLTVSSWLGVAAAIVIGLVKASRGALGAGKIVVMLQASWVLSFYLFQMVDWIGVMDMLSSDMGRLRGLLKLAAETEGVDGDVELDGPIDEVELDSVSFEYPGSDRTVLD
;
A
#
# COMPACT_ATOMS: atom_id res chain seq x y z
N MET A 1 -16.80 1.80 12.13
CA MET A 1 -17.83 2.30 11.20
C MET A 1 -17.48 1.85 9.79
N LYS A 2 -18.43 1.34 8.99
CA LYS A 2 -18.19 1.01 7.58
C LYS A 2 -17.88 2.32 6.85
N ARG A 3 -16.66 2.46 6.32
CA ARG A 3 -16.26 3.64 5.55
C ARG A 3 -16.85 3.53 4.16
N THR A 4 -17.33 4.65 3.62
CA THR A 4 -17.85 4.66 2.25
C THR A 4 -16.68 4.69 1.26
N PRO A 5 -16.85 4.14 0.05
CA PRO A 5 -15.81 4.17 -0.99
C PRO A 5 -15.32 5.60 -1.28
N TRP A 6 -16.20 6.59 -1.15
CA TRP A 6 -15.91 8.02 -1.30
C TRP A 6 -14.98 8.57 -0.22
N GLN A 7 -15.07 8.10 1.02
CA GLN A 7 -14.15 8.50 2.10
C GLN A 7 -12.75 7.95 1.85
N VAL A 8 -12.65 6.70 1.38
CA VAL A 8 -11.38 6.08 1.01
C VAL A 8 -10.72 6.87 -0.12
N MET A 9 -11.47 7.21 -1.17
CA MET A 9 -10.97 8.03 -2.28
C MET A 9 -10.54 9.43 -1.82
N ALA A 10 -11.27 10.07 -0.90
CA ALA A 10 -10.92 11.38 -0.37
C ALA A 10 -9.62 11.35 0.47
N ASP A 11 -9.43 10.31 1.29
CA ASP A 11 -8.22 10.13 2.08
C ASP A 11 -7.00 9.84 1.18
N CYS A 12 -7.19 9.02 0.14
CA CYS A 12 -6.18 8.76 -0.89
C CYS A 12 -5.82 10.06 -1.63
N TYR A 13 -6.82 10.84 -2.05
CA TYR A 13 -6.60 12.12 -2.71
C TYR A 13 -5.84 13.11 -1.81
N PHE A 14 -6.18 13.17 -0.53
CA PHE A 14 -5.48 14.02 0.43
C PHE A 14 -4.01 13.60 0.58
N ALA A 15 -3.73 12.30 0.70
CA ALA A 15 -2.37 11.78 0.70
C ALA A 15 -1.64 12.16 -0.59
N ALA A 16 -2.22 11.88 -1.76
CA ALA A 16 -1.62 12.25 -3.04
C ALA A 16 -1.36 13.76 -3.17
N ARG A 17 -2.25 14.61 -2.66
CA ARG A 17 -2.09 16.07 -2.65
C ARG A 17 -0.99 16.54 -1.70
N LEU A 18 -0.86 15.91 -0.53
CA LEU A 18 0.21 16.18 0.42
C LEU A 18 1.59 15.84 -0.19
N TYR A 19 1.67 14.70 -0.88
CA TYR A 19 2.86 14.27 -1.62
C TYR A 19 3.15 15.14 -2.84
N ALA A 20 2.12 15.55 -3.59
CA ALA A 20 2.28 16.45 -4.72
C ALA A 20 2.75 17.85 -4.27
N LYS A 21 2.44 18.29 -3.05
CA LYS A 21 2.95 19.55 -2.50
C LYS A 21 4.43 19.48 -2.10
N SER A 22 4.93 18.34 -1.63
CA SER A 22 6.32 18.22 -1.17
C SER A 22 7.31 18.11 -2.34
N ALA A 23 6.94 17.46 -3.45
CA ALA A 23 7.80 17.34 -4.64
C ALA A 23 7.00 17.22 -5.96
N PRO A 24 6.29 18.29 -6.40
CA PRO A 24 5.37 18.23 -7.55
C PRO A 24 6.08 17.82 -8.86
N LEU A 25 7.28 18.37 -9.09
CA LEU A 25 8.06 18.08 -10.28
C LEU A 25 8.52 16.61 -10.33
N MET A 26 8.90 16.04 -9.18
CA MET A 26 9.35 14.64 -9.11
C MET A 26 8.20 13.66 -9.29
N CYS A 27 7.03 13.92 -8.67
CA CYS A 27 5.84 13.11 -8.87
C CYS A 27 5.39 13.12 -10.34
N PHE A 28 5.40 14.29 -10.98
CA PHE A 28 5.06 14.42 -12.40
C PHE A 28 6.09 13.69 -13.28
N LEU A 29 7.39 13.90 -13.05
CA LEU A 29 8.44 13.18 -13.77
C LEU A 29 8.31 11.67 -13.59
N TYR A 30 8.13 11.18 -12.36
CA TYR A 30 7.99 9.76 -12.08
C TYR A 30 6.81 9.15 -12.83
N THR A 31 5.62 9.77 -12.76
CA THR A 31 4.41 9.25 -13.44
C THR A 31 4.52 9.28 -14.96
N VAL A 32 5.09 10.35 -15.53
CA VAL A 32 5.32 10.45 -16.98
C VAL A 32 6.35 9.42 -17.45
N LEU A 33 7.45 9.27 -16.72
CA LEU A 33 8.50 8.31 -17.05
C LEU A 33 7.97 6.88 -16.96
N GLU A 34 7.28 6.50 -15.87
CA GLU A 34 6.62 5.20 -15.74
C GLU A 34 5.65 4.93 -16.91
N SER A 35 4.79 5.89 -17.24
CA SER A 35 3.82 5.73 -18.33
C SER A 35 4.52 5.52 -19.69
N ALA A 36 5.60 6.25 -19.94
CA ALA A 36 6.43 6.08 -21.13
C ALA A 36 7.14 4.72 -21.16
N ALA A 37 7.58 4.21 -20.00
CA ALA A 37 8.17 2.87 -19.90
C ALA A 37 7.17 1.79 -20.32
N TRP A 38 5.91 1.91 -19.91
CA TRP A 38 4.86 0.96 -20.29
C TRP A 38 4.53 1.01 -21.77
N ALA A 39 4.39 2.20 -22.35
CA ALA A 39 4.21 2.36 -23.79
C ALA A 39 5.39 1.75 -24.57
N SER A 40 6.62 1.91 -24.08
CA SER A 40 7.81 1.31 -24.69
C SER A 40 7.80 -0.22 -24.66
N ASN A 41 7.27 -0.83 -23.60
CA ASN A 41 7.13 -2.29 -23.52
C ASN A 41 6.11 -2.83 -24.53
N ALA A 42 5.00 -2.13 -24.74
CA ALA A 42 4.04 -2.49 -25.78
C ALA A 42 4.66 -2.37 -27.19
N ALA A 43 5.45 -1.33 -27.44
CA ALA A 43 6.19 -1.15 -28.69
C ALA A 43 7.25 -2.25 -28.91
N LEU A 44 8.02 -2.61 -27.87
CA LEU A 44 8.97 -3.72 -27.91
C LEU A 44 8.29 -5.04 -28.28
N LEU A 45 7.12 -5.31 -27.71
CA LEU A 45 6.36 -6.51 -28.03
C LEU A 45 5.86 -6.49 -29.48
N ALA A 46 5.38 -5.35 -29.98
CA ALA A 46 4.97 -5.20 -31.37
C ALA A 46 6.15 -5.44 -32.34
N LEU A 47 7.32 -4.86 -32.05
CA LEU A 47 8.55 -5.08 -32.81
C LEU A 47 8.98 -6.54 -32.79
N PHE A 48 8.84 -7.22 -31.65
CA PHE A 48 9.13 -8.65 -31.55
C PHE A 48 8.21 -9.48 -32.46
N GLY A 49 6.92 -9.14 -32.55
CA GLY A 49 6.00 -9.76 -33.49
C GLY A 49 6.47 -9.60 -34.95
N VAL A 50 6.81 -8.38 -35.35
CA VAL A 50 7.31 -8.11 -36.71
C VAL A 50 8.62 -8.83 -36.98
N LEU A 51 9.52 -8.89 -36.00
CA LEU A 51 10.79 -9.61 -36.10
C LEU A 51 10.55 -11.10 -36.37
N VAL A 52 9.62 -11.73 -35.64
CA VAL A 52 9.26 -13.14 -35.84
C VAL A 52 8.69 -13.38 -37.23
N ASP A 53 7.76 -12.54 -37.70
CA ASP A 53 7.20 -12.67 -39.04
C ASP A 53 8.29 -12.53 -40.13
N THR A 54 9.16 -11.52 -40.01
CA THR A 54 10.26 -11.28 -40.97
C THR A 54 11.27 -12.43 -41.01
N LEU A 55 11.53 -13.05 -39.86
CA LEU A 55 12.47 -14.17 -39.74
C LEU A 55 11.91 -15.45 -40.36
N LEU A 56 10.59 -15.64 -40.30
CA LEU A 56 9.88 -16.74 -40.97
C LEU A 56 9.73 -16.53 -42.47
N GLU A 57 9.67 -15.28 -42.93
CA GLU A 57 9.70 -14.93 -44.37
C GLU A 57 11.08 -15.15 -45.02
N GLY A 58 12.14 -15.39 -44.22
CA GLY A 58 13.48 -15.71 -44.69
C GLY A 58 14.36 -14.50 -45.07
N ASP A 59 13.92 -13.27 -44.79
CA ASP A 59 14.69 -12.06 -45.07
C ASP A 59 15.67 -11.74 -43.91
N TRP A 60 16.80 -12.45 -43.90
CA TRP A 60 17.82 -12.33 -42.86
C TRP A 60 18.41 -10.93 -42.69
N ARG A 61 18.44 -10.11 -43.75
CA ARG A 61 18.99 -8.74 -43.70
C ARG A 61 18.07 -7.82 -42.92
N LYS A 62 16.76 -7.84 -43.22
CA LYS A 62 15.77 -7.07 -42.46
C LYS A 62 15.63 -7.60 -41.03
N ALA A 63 15.65 -8.92 -40.84
CA ALA A 63 15.61 -9.52 -39.51
C ALA A 63 16.81 -9.11 -38.64
N ALA A 64 18.04 -9.08 -39.19
CA ALA A 64 19.22 -8.63 -38.46
C ALA A 64 19.14 -7.14 -38.06
N LEU A 65 18.64 -6.28 -38.96
CA LEU A 65 18.45 -4.85 -38.66
C LEU A 65 17.38 -4.63 -37.59
N LEU A 66 16.25 -5.34 -37.68
CA LEU A 66 15.19 -5.31 -36.67
C LEU A 66 15.66 -5.87 -35.32
N ALA A 67 16.47 -6.93 -35.32
CA ALA A 67 17.06 -7.49 -34.11
C ALA A 67 18.02 -6.49 -33.44
N GLY A 68 18.87 -5.80 -34.22
CA GLY A 68 19.72 -4.74 -33.72
C GLY A 68 18.93 -3.58 -33.11
N GLY A 69 17.86 -3.14 -33.78
CA GLY A 69 16.94 -2.13 -33.26
C GLY A 69 16.21 -2.58 -31.98
N TYR A 70 15.76 -3.84 -31.93
CA TYR A 70 15.12 -4.44 -30.76
C TYR A 70 16.07 -4.45 -29.57
N ILE A 71 17.31 -4.94 -29.76
CA ILE A 71 18.33 -4.96 -28.71
C ILE A 71 18.63 -3.53 -28.23
N GLY A 72 18.83 -2.59 -29.16
CA GLY A 72 19.06 -1.18 -28.83
C GLY A 72 17.92 -0.58 -27.99
N LEU A 73 16.67 -0.87 -28.36
CA LEU A 73 15.49 -0.42 -27.62
C LEU A 73 15.38 -1.10 -26.24
N VAL A 74 15.74 -2.37 -26.10
CA VAL A 74 15.81 -3.07 -24.80
C VAL A 74 16.85 -2.42 -23.88
N PHE A 75 18.04 -2.10 -24.38
CA PHE A 75 19.07 -1.39 -23.61
C PHE A 75 18.59 0.00 -23.19
N ALA A 76 18.02 0.78 -24.13
CA ALA A 76 17.46 2.09 -23.83
C ALA A 76 16.36 2.02 -22.76
N ARG A 77 15.44 1.06 -22.89
CA ARG A 77 14.38 0.79 -21.90
C ARG A 77 14.94 0.40 -20.54
N THR A 78 16.01 -0.40 -20.50
CA THR A 78 16.63 -0.83 -19.24
C THR A 78 17.29 0.34 -18.53
N ALA A 79 18.07 1.15 -19.26
CA ALA A 79 18.65 2.39 -18.72
C ALA A 79 17.58 3.37 -18.22
N PHE A 80 16.50 3.52 -18.98
CA PHE A 80 15.36 4.35 -18.59
C PHE A 80 14.66 3.83 -17.33
N SER A 81 14.46 2.51 -17.21
CA SER A 81 13.87 1.89 -16.01
C SER A 81 14.73 2.07 -14.75
N ALA A 82 16.06 2.10 -14.89
CA ALA A 82 16.95 2.41 -13.78
C ALA A 82 16.77 3.86 -13.30
N GLY A 83 16.57 4.80 -14.23
CA GLY A 83 16.23 6.19 -13.90
C GLY A 83 14.89 6.33 -13.16
N VAL A 84 13.87 5.59 -13.60
CA VAL A 84 12.57 5.50 -12.90
C VAL A 84 12.74 4.96 -11.48
N GLN A 85 13.51 3.87 -11.31
CA GLN A 85 13.78 3.29 -9.99
C GLN A 85 14.51 4.26 -9.06
N TYR A 86 15.52 4.97 -9.57
CA TYR A 86 16.24 6.00 -8.81
C TYR A 86 15.33 7.16 -8.40
N ALA A 87 14.51 7.65 -9.32
CA ALA A 87 13.52 8.70 -9.03
C ALA A 87 12.50 8.23 -7.98
N GLY A 88 12.05 6.98 -8.06
CA GLY A 88 11.18 6.35 -7.08
C GLY A 88 11.81 6.26 -5.70
N ALA A 89 13.07 5.84 -5.61
CA ALA A 89 13.82 5.78 -4.35
C ALA A 89 14.01 7.18 -3.73
N LEU A 90 14.37 8.19 -4.53
CA LEU A 90 14.50 9.55 -4.01
C LEU A 90 13.17 10.12 -3.54
N LEU A 91 12.08 9.80 -4.24
CA LEU A 91 10.72 10.18 -3.84
C LEU A 91 10.32 9.50 -2.52
N GLN A 92 10.73 8.25 -2.32
CA GLN A 92 10.56 7.52 -1.07
C GLN A 92 11.21 8.24 0.11
N ASP A 93 12.49 8.55 -0.01
CA ASP A 93 13.25 9.15 1.08
C ASP A 93 12.71 10.54 1.42
N LYS A 94 12.46 11.37 0.40
CA LYS A 94 11.91 12.72 0.61
C LYS A 94 10.52 12.71 1.22
N SER A 95 9.67 11.77 0.82
CA SER A 95 8.32 11.67 1.37
C SER A 95 8.31 11.14 2.80
N SER A 96 9.14 10.15 3.10
CA SER A 96 9.33 9.65 4.47
C SER A 96 9.84 10.77 5.38
N TYR A 97 10.79 11.58 4.91
CA TYR A 97 11.27 12.75 5.64
C TYR A 97 10.16 13.78 5.86
N PHE A 98 9.41 14.15 4.82
CA PHE A 98 8.34 15.16 4.94
C PHE A 98 7.24 14.73 5.91
N VAL A 99 6.80 13.47 5.85
CA VAL A 99 5.82 12.93 6.80
C VAL A 99 6.38 12.94 8.21
N SER A 100 7.66 12.57 8.39
CA SER A 100 8.30 12.61 9.71
C SER A 100 8.36 14.04 10.26
N ALA A 101 8.78 15.00 9.45
CA ALA A 101 8.87 16.41 9.85
C ALA A 101 7.49 17.02 10.16
N ALA A 102 6.48 16.75 9.30
CA ALA A 102 5.11 17.23 9.47
C ALA A 102 4.40 16.62 10.68
N LEU A 103 4.88 15.49 11.20
CA LEU A 103 4.36 14.87 12.42
C LEU A 103 5.16 15.27 13.65
N MET A 104 6.47 15.47 13.53
CA MET A 104 7.29 15.91 14.65
C MET A 104 6.82 17.26 15.21
N GLU A 105 6.59 18.27 14.38
CA GLU A 105 6.24 19.60 14.89
C GLU A 105 4.92 19.64 15.67
N PRO A 106 3.78 19.11 15.17
CA PRO A 106 2.52 19.10 15.92
C PRO A 106 2.57 18.18 17.14
N ILE A 107 3.23 17.01 17.04
CA ILE A 107 3.31 16.08 18.17
C ILE A 107 4.20 16.66 19.27
N THR A 108 5.34 17.27 18.93
CA THR A 108 6.22 17.85 19.96
C THR A 108 5.58 19.06 20.64
N ARG A 109 4.77 19.86 19.94
CA ARG A 109 4.07 21.01 20.54
C ARG A 109 2.84 20.63 21.35
N ALA A 110 2.04 19.70 20.85
CA ALA A 110 0.78 19.34 21.48
C ALA A 110 0.93 18.42 22.69
N VAL A 111 2.06 17.73 22.82
CA VAL A 111 2.24 16.74 23.89
C VAL A 111 2.54 17.42 25.20
N THR A 112 1.46 17.67 25.96
CA THR A 112 1.51 17.94 27.39
C THR A 112 2.03 16.71 28.16
N LEU A 113 2.59 16.95 29.35
CA LEU A 113 3.13 15.89 30.20
C LEU A 113 2.09 14.80 30.50
N GLU A 114 0.82 15.18 30.67
CA GLU A 114 -0.32 14.27 30.87
C GLU A 114 -0.53 13.30 29.70
N MET A 115 -0.29 13.73 28.46
CA MET A 115 -0.40 12.84 27.30
C MET A 115 0.76 11.85 27.24
N PHE A 116 1.98 12.23 27.67
CA PHE A 116 3.10 11.28 27.77
C PHE A 116 2.80 10.11 28.70
N ASP A 117 2.09 10.35 29.80
CA ASP A 117 1.72 9.31 30.77
C ASP A 117 0.50 8.48 30.34
N SER A 118 -0.21 8.88 29.28
CA SER A 118 -1.39 8.18 28.81
C SER A 118 -1.04 6.91 28.00
N PRO A 119 -1.66 5.75 28.30
CA PRO A 119 -1.46 4.52 27.52
C PRO A 119 -1.83 4.69 26.04
N ASP A 120 -2.86 5.48 25.75
CA ASP A 120 -3.36 5.71 24.40
C ASP A 120 -2.36 6.50 23.53
N PHE A 121 -1.61 7.44 24.11
CA PHE A 121 -0.54 8.15 23.41
C PHE A 121 0.65 7.23 23.12
N HIS A 122 1.07 6.42 24.10
CA HIS A 122 2.14 5.44 23.90
C HIS A 122 1.80 4.43 22.79
N ASP A 123 0.58 3.90 22.78
CA ASP A 123 0.09 3.02 21.71
C ASP A 123 0.07 3.76 20.36
N SER A 124 -0.32 5.03 20.35
CA SER A 124 -0.35 5.87 19.15
C SER A 124 1.05 6.12 18.58
N VAL A 125 2.04 6.44 19.41
CA VAL A 125 3.44 6.63 19.00
C VAL A 125 4.04 5.33 18.47
N GLN A 126 3.73 4.19 19.10
CA GLN A 126 4.18 2.87 18.62
C GLN A 126 3.56 2.55 17.24
N VAL A 127 2.32 2.99 16.98
CA VAL A 127 1.67 2.90 15.67
C VAL A 127 2.34 3.81 14.61
N LEU A 128 2.86 4.97 15.01
CA LEU A 128 3.57 5.91 14.11
C LEU A 128 4.86 5.33 13.52
N GLY A 129 5.60 4.51 14.28
CA GLY A 129 6.87 3.92 13.83
C GLY A 129 6.76 3.07 12.55
N GLY A 130 5.60 2.48 12.28
CA GLY A 130 5.31 1.75 11.03
C GLY A 130 4.43 2.52 10.04
N LEU A 131 3.84 3.64 10.45
CA LEU A 131 2.90 4.41 9.65
C LEU A 131 3.59 5.07 8.44
N GLN A 132 4.83 5.51 8.61
CA GLN A 132 5.61 6.19 7.56
C GLN A 132 5.80 5.32 6.31
N PHE A 133 6.23 4.06 6.50
CA PHE A 133 6.41 3.11 5.42
C PHE A 133 5.08 2.74 4.75
N ARG A 134 4.01 2.60 5.54
CA ARG A 134 2.66 2.31 5.02
C ARG A 134 2.08 3.47 4.21
N LEU A 135 2.26 4.71 4.68
CA LEU A 135 1.88 5.95 3.99
C LEU A 135 2.64 6.12 2.66
N TYR A 136 3.94 5.82 2.66
CA TYR A 136 4.74 5.83 1.44
C TYR A 136 4.23 4.82 0.40
N GLN A 137 4.08 3.54 0.77
CA GLN A 137 3.58 2.49 -0.13
C GLN A 137 2.22 2.84 -0.73
N ALA A 138 1.41 3.50 0.07
CA ALA A 138 0.11 3.99 -0.33
C ALA A 138 0.17 5.14 -1.34
N ALA A 139 0.99 6.15 -1.08
CA ALA A 139 1.14 7.30 -1.96
C ALA A 139 1.75 6.89 -3.31
N THR A 140 2.78 6.03 -3.30
CA THR A 140 3.32 5.46 -4.54
C THR A 140 2.32 4.55 -5.23
N GLY A 141 1.48 3.86 -4.47
CA GLY A 141 0.37 3.10 -5.03
C GLY A 141 -0.60 3.95 -5.84
N ILE A 142 -1.01 5.09 -5.31
CA ILE A 142 -1.88 6.04 -6.02
C ILE A 142 -1.19 6.58 -7.27
N LEU A 143 0.08 6.97 -7.15
CA LEU A 143 0.87 7.44 -8.30
C LEU A 143 1.05 6.34 -9.36
N GLY A 144 1.12 5.06 -8.93
CA GLY A 144 1.22 3.89 -9.79
C GLY A 144 -0.07 3.53 -10.55
N VAL A 145 -1.23 4.04 -10.14
CA VAL A 145 -2.50 3.84 -10.87
C VAL A 145 -2.44 4.44 -12.26
N ILE A 146 -1.84 5.64 -12.42
CA ILE A 146 -1.76 6.33 -13.71
C ILE A 146 -0.93 5.51 -14.72
N PRO A 147 0.31 5.09 -14.41
CA PRO A 147 1.08 4.15 -15.22
C PRO A 147 0.35 2.86 -15.55
N GLN A 148 -0.36 2.27 -14.60
CA GLN A 148 -1.13 1.04 -14.87
C GLN A 148 -2.27 1.26 -15.86
N VAL A 149 -3.01 2.36 -15.75
CA VAL A 149 -4.04 2.73 -16.73
C VAL A 149 -3.40 2.91 -18.11
N ALA A 150 -2.24 3.57 -18.18
CA ALA A 150 -1.48 3.73 -19.42
C ALA A 150 -1.02 2.39 -20.00
N ALA A 151 -0.59 1.44 -19.15
CA ALA A 151 -0.23 0.09 -19.55
C ALA A 151 -1.43 -0.66 -20.13
N VAL A 152 -2.56 -0.69 -19.40
CA VAL A 152 -3.82 -1.32 -19.85
C VAL A 152 -4.27 -0.73 -21.19
N ALA A 153 -4.23 0.60 -21.34
CA ALA A 153 -4.57 1.28 -22.58
C ALA A 153 -3.61 0.89 -23.72
N SER A 154 -2.30 0.85 -23.46
CA SER A 154 -1.27 0.49 -24.46
C SER A 154 -1.43 -0.94 -24.97
N TYR A 155 -1.61 -1.92 -24.06
CA TYR A 155 -1.80 -3.31 -24.44
C TYR A 155 -3.18 -3.56 -25.08
N THR A 156 -4.21 -2.82 -24.66
CA THR A 156 -5.53 -2.85 -25.32
C THR A 156 -5.43 -2.31 -26.75
N ALA A 157 -4.75 -1.17 -26.94
CA ALA A 157 -4.51 -0.59 -28.26
C ALA A 157 -3.67 -1.51 -29.15
N LEU A 158 -2.73 -2.26 -28.58
CA LEU A 158 -1.93 -3.26 -29.30
C LEU A 158 -2.76 -4.48 -29.74
N LEU A 159 -3.69 -4.94 -28.89
CA LEU A 159 -4.54 -6.09 -29.18
C LEU A 159 -5.72 -5.76 -30.10
N TRP A 160 -6.20 -4.51 -30.09
CA TRP A 160 -7.40 -4.08 -30.81
C TRP A 160 -7.37 -4.39 -32.32
N PRO A 161 -6.28 -4.08 -33.07
CA PRO A 161 -6.20 -4.38 -34.51
C PRO A 161 -6.12 -5.89 -34.82
N ILE A 162 -5.63 -6.71 -33.88
CA ILE A 162 -5.51 -8.16 -34.06
C ILE A 162 -6.85 -8.82 -33.79
N SER A 163 -7.50 -8.46 -32.68
CA SER A 163 -8.68 -9.15 -32.18
C SER A 163 -9.42 -8.29 -31.13
N PRO A 164 -10.40 -7.46 -31.54
CA PRO A 164 -11.08 -6.52 -30.64
C PRO A 164 -11.85 -7.16 -29.49
N TRP A 165 -12.34 -8.39 -29.67
CA TRP A 165 -13.14 -9.09 -28.67
C TRP A 165 -12.29 -9.63 -27.50
N MET A 166 -10.99 -9.79 -27.70
CA MET A 166 -10.06 -10.36 -26.71
C MET A 166 -9.78 -9.43 -25.53
N PRO A 167 -9.37 -8.15 -25.71
CA PRO A 167 -9.21 -7.24 -24.58
C PRO A 167 -10.54 -7.00 -23.86
N LEU A 168 -11.68 -7.01 -24.56
CA LEU A 168 -13.01 -6.91 -23.94
C LEU A 168 -13.32 -8.11 -23.03
N ALA A 169 -13.02 -9.34 -23.47
CA ALA A 169 -13.20 -10.53 -22.66
C ALA A 169 -12.31 -10.53 -21.40
N ILE A 170 -11.07 -10.06 -21.55
CA ILE A 170 -10.13 -9.94 -20.42
C ILE A 170 -10.62 -8.86 -19.43
N LEU A 171 -11.07 -7.70 -19.92
CA LEU A 171 -11.67 -6.65 -19.07
C LEU A 171 -12.93 -7.14 -18.35
N LEU A 172 -13.78 -7.92 -19.02
CA LEU A 172 -15.00 -8.47 -18.40
C LEU A 172 -14.67 -9.46 -17.27
N SER A 173 -13.54 -10.17 -17.37
CA SER A 173 -13.08 -11.08 -16.30
C SER A 173 -12.75 -10.35 -14.98
N LEU A 174 -12.55 -9.02 -15.04
CA LEU A 174 -12.27 -8.18 -13.88
C LEU A 174 -13.49 -7.95 -12.98
N VAL A 175 -14.68 -7.83 -13.60
CA VAL A 175 -15.92 -7.43 -12.94
C VAL A 175 -16.23 -8.29 -11.70
N PRO A 176 -16.25 -9.64 -11.78
CA PRO A 176 -16.51 -10.46 -10.61
C PRO A 176 -15.46 -10.26 -9.52
N GLN A 177 -14.18 -10.06 -9.88
CA GLN A 177 -13.12 -9.89 -8.89
C GLN A 177 -13.26 -8.62 -8.07
N VAL A 178 -13.62 -7.51 -8.71
CA VAL A 178 -13.83 -6.22 -8.03
C VAL A 178 -14.97 -6.31 -7.03
N LEU A 179 -16.11 -6.94 -7.41
CA LEU A 179 -17.28 -7.08 -6.56
C LEU A 179 -16.98 -7.89 -5.29
N PHE A 180 -16.34 -9.05 -5.42
CA PHE A 180 -16.03 -9.92 -4.27
C PHE A 180 -15.02 -9.29 -3.31
N LYS A 181 -14.04 -8.55 -3.83
CA LYS A 181 -12.96 -8.01 -2.99
C LYS A 181 -13.46 -6.91 -2.07
N HIS A 182 -14.42 -6.11 -2.52
CA HIS A 182 -15.06 -5.07 -1.71
C HIS A 182 -15.71 -5.67 -0.44
N ASP A 183 -16.46 -6.77 -0.58
CA ASP A 183 -17.16 -7.39 0.54
C ASP A 183 -16.21 -8.02 1.57
N PHE A 184 -15.14 -8.65 1.10
CA PHE A 184 -14.15 -9.29 1.97
C PHE A 184 -13.32 -8.32 2.80
N VAL A 185 -13.02 -7.14 2.25
CA VAL A 185 -12.30 -6.08 2.96
C VAL A 185 -13.05 -5.67 4.22
N THR A 186 -14.38 -5.51 4.15
CA THR A 186 -15.19 -5.12 5.31
C THR A 186 -15.23 -6.16 6.43
N VAL A 187 -15.20 -7.46 6.09
CA VAL A 187 -15.17 -8.56 7.05
C VAL A 187 -13.82 -8.61 7.78
N HIS A 188 -12.72 -8.41 7.05
CA HIS A 188 -11.38 -8.44 7.62
C HIS A 188 -11.18 -7.34 8.68
N THR A 189 -11.63 -6.11 8.39
CA THR A 189 -11.53 -4.97 9.31
C THR A 189 -12.32 -5.20 10.61
N SER A 190 -13.47 -5.88 10.54
CA SER A 190 -14.24 -6.24 11.74
C SER A 190 -13.56 -7.32 12.61
N SER A 191 -12.85 -8.25 11.98
CA SER A 191 -12.11 -9.32 12.67
C SER A 191 -10.86 -8.79 13.38
N LEU A 192 -10.15 -7.85 12.77
CA LEU A 192 -8.98 -7.19 13.39
C LEU A 192 -9.35 -6.46 14.69
N LEU A 193 -10.49 -5.76 14.71
CA LEU A 193 -10.98 -5.07 15.92
C LEU A 193 -11.35 -6.04 17.04
N GLY A 194 -11.85 -7.23 16.71
CA GLY A 194 -12.17 -8.28 17.70
C GLY A 194 -10.94 -8.99 18.30
N GLN A 195 -9.77 -8.88 17.67
CA GLN A 195 -8.53 -9.56 18.07
C GLN A 195 -7.59 -8.71 18.93
N ALA A 196 -7.85 -7.39 19.01
CA ALA A 196 -7.07 -6.45 19.80
C ALA A 196 -6.88 -6.85 21.28
N PRO A 197 -7.82 -7.52 21.99
CA PRO A 197 -7.60 -7.94 23.38
C PRO A 197 -6.52 -9.00 23.54
N GLU A 198 -6.47 -10.03 22.68
CA GLU A 198 -5.50 -11.13 22.84
C GLU A 198 -4.10 -10.71 22.39
N GLN A 199 -4.00 -9.91 21.31
CA GLN A 199 -2.73 -9.31 20.91
C GLN A 199 -2.15 -8.40 22.00
N ARG A 200 -3.00 -7.61 22.68
CA ARG A 200 -2.56 -6.79 23.83
C ARG A 200 -2.04 -7.63 24.99
N LYS A 201 -2.67 -8.76 25.33
CA LYS A 201 -2.17 -9.67 26.38
C LYS A 201 -0.83 -10.30 26.00
N MET A 202 -0.65 -10.69 24.75
CA MET A 202 0.63 -11.22 24.26
C MET A 202 1.73 -10.16 24.34
N GLU A 203 1.44 -8.92 23.94
CA GLU A 203 2.38 -7.81 24.05
C GLU A 203 2.72 -7.49 25.52
N TYR A 204 1.75 -7.56 26.42
CA TYR A 204 1.99 -7.41 27.85
C TYR A 204 2.92 -8.49 28.40
N LEU A 205 2.68 -9.77 28.07
CA LEU A 205 3.56 -10.87 28.45
C LEU A 205 4.97 -10.67 27.89
N ARG A 206 5.07 -10.22 26.64
CA ARG A 206 6.35 -9.91 25.99
C ARG A 206 7.09 -8.80 26.74
N LYS A 207 6.43 -7.67 27.02
CA LYS A 207 6.99 -6.55 27.78
C LYS A 207 7.46 -7.01 29.17
N LEU A 208 6.64 -7.77 29.89
CA LEU A 208 6.97 -8.29 31.22
C LEU A 208 8.21 -9.21 31.21
N MET A 209 8.35 -10.09 30.21
CA MET A 209 9.49 -10.99 30.11
C MET A 209 10.80 -10.29 29.74
N PHE A 210 10.74 -9.15 29.06
CA PHE A 210 11.92 -8.36 28.67
C PHE A 210 12.21 -7.17 29.60
N ASP A 211 11.37 -6.94 30.61
CA ASP A 211 11.57 -5.89 31.60
C ASP A 211 12.72 -6.27 32.56
N PRO A 212 13.81 -5.47 32.61
CA PRO A 212 14.91 -5.69 33.53
C PRO A 212 14.48 -5.71 35.00
N GLN A 213 13.43 -4.97 35.36
CA GLN A 213 12.94 -4.88 36.74
C GLN A 213 12.24 -6.18 37.17
N ALA A 214 11.46 -6.79 36.27
CA ALA A 214 10.75 -8.04 36.52
C ALA A 214 11.65 -9.29 36.44
N ALA A 215 12.81 -9.19 35.79
CA ALA A 215 13.70 -10.33 35.54
C ALA A 215 14.16 -11.06 36.83
N GLY A 216 14.36 -10.33 37.93
CA GLY A 216 14.73 -10.90 39.22
C GLY A 216 13.63 -11.79 39.81
N GLU A 217 12.39 -11.30 39.83
CA GLU A 217 11.23 -12.03 40.35
C GLU A 217 10.87 -13.23 39.46
N ILE A 218 10.90 -13.06 38.14
CA ILE A 218 10.60 -14.13 37.18
C ILE A 218 11.56 -15.31 37.35
N ARG A 219 12.84 -15.03 37.59
CA ARG A 219 13.86 -16.06 37.78
C ARG A 219 13.83 -16.68 39.18
N PHE A 220 13.55 -15.88 40.21
CA PHE A 220 13.41 -16.38 41.59
C PHE A 220 12.20 -17.31 41.76
N LEU A 221 11.08 -16.98 41.12
CA LEU A 221 9.81 -17.72 41.18
C LEU A 221 9.67 -18.82 40.11
N ASP A 222 10.70 -19.03 39.28
CA ASP A 222 10.69 -19.97 38.14
C ASP A 222 9.45 -19.83 37.24
N LEU A 223 9.07 -18.58 36.92
CA LEU A 223 7.85 -18.28 36.17
C LEU A 223 8.01 -18.42 34.65
N VAL A 224 9.23 -18.57 34.15
CA VAL A 224 9.54 -18.64 32.71
C VAL A 224 8.70 -19.72 31.98
N PRO A 225 8.62 -20.98 32.45
CA PRO A 225 7.84 -22.01 31.74
C PRO A 225 6.34 -21.71 31.74
N ARG A 226 5.83 -21.02 32.76
CA ARG A 226 4.41 -20.66 32.88
C ARG A 226 4.04 -19.49 31.99
N LEU A 227 4.91 -18.48 31.90
CA LEU A 227 4.72 -17.33 31.03
C LEU A 227 4.78 -17.73 29.55
N ILE A 228 5.75 -18.59 29.17
CA ILE A 228 5.86 -19.11 27.81
C ILE A 228 4.61 -19.92 27.43
N ARG A 229 4.16 -20.86 28.27
CA ARG A 229 2.92 -21.63 27.97
C ARG A 229 1.69 -20.74 27.81
N ARG A 230 1.59 -19.67 28.60
CA ARG A 230 0.48 -18.71 28.48
C ARG A 230 0.57 -17.90 27.19
N TYR A 231 1.78 -17.53 26.78
CA TYR A 231 2.02 -16.87 25.49
C TYR A 231 1.68 -17.81 24.32
N GLU A 232 2.11 -19.06 24.35
CA GLU A 232 1.82 -20.09 23.34
C GLU A 232 0.30 -20.33 23.20
N ALA A 233 -0.42 -20.51 24.30
CA ALA A 233 -1.87 -20.72 24.26
C ALA A 233 -2.63 -19.51 23.65
N LEU A 234 -2.17 -18.29 23.94
CA LEU A 234 -2.70 -17.07 23.33
C LEU A 234 -2.37 -17.01 21.84
N PHE A 235 -1.13 -17.33 21.47
CA PHE A 235 -0.68 -17.37 20.08
C PHE A 235 -1.49 -18.39 19.27
N ASP A 236 -1.69 -19.60 19.76
CA ASP A 236 -2.48 -20.64 19.09
C ASP A 236 -3.93 -20.18 18.88
N THR A 237 -4.53 -19.52 19.87
CA THR A 237 -5.90 -18.99 19.75
C THR A 237 -6.01 -17.89 18.69
N VAL A 238 -5.01 -17.01 18.59
CA VAL A 238 -4.95 -15.97 17.56
C VAL A 238 -4.70 -16.60 16.20
N MET A 239 -3.74 -17.53 16.11
CA MET A 239 -3.36 -18.21 14.88
C MET A 239 -4.51 -19.04 14.31
N ASP A 240 -5.24 -19.81 15.12
CA ASP A 240 -6.38 -20.61 14.65
C ASP A 240 -7.49 -19.73 14.06
N ARG A 241 -7.76 -18.59 14.68
CA ARG A 241 -8.74 -17.61 14.17
C ARG A 241 -8.26 -16.97 12.87
N GLU A 242 -6.98 -16.60 12.79
CA GLU A 242 -6.39 -16.06 11.56
C GLU A 242 -6.38 -17.09 10.44
N MET A 243 -6.01 -18.34 10.72
CA MET A 243 -6.01 -19.44 9.75
C MET A 243 -7.41 -19.76 9.26
N ALA A 244 -8.43 -19.78 10.13
CA ALA A 244 -9.82 -20.01 9.72
C ALA A 244 -10.32 -18.91 8.78
N ALA A 245 -10.05 -17.64 9.11
CA ALA A 245 -10.39 -16.50 8.27
C ALA A 245 -9.60 -16.51 6.95
N ALA A 246 -8.29 -16.79 7.01
CA ALA A 246 -7.40 -16.87 5.86
C ALA A 246 -7.82 -18.01 4.92
N ARG A 247 -8.16 -19.20 5.43
CA ARG A 247 -8.64 -20.32 4.61
C ARG A 247 -9.91 -19.95 3.84
N LYS A 248 -10.89 -19.33 4.50
CA LYS A 248 -12.14 -18.90 3.85
C LYS A 248 -11.88 -17.82 2.80
N LYS A 249 -11.02 -16.84 3.10
CA LYS A 249 -10.60 -15.79 2.17
C LYS A 249 -9.87 -16.39 0.98
N THR A 250 -8.81 -17.15 1.21
CA THR A 250 -7.98 -17.77 0.18
C THR A 250 -8.79 -18.69 -0.72
N ALA A 251 -9.71 -19.49 -0.17
CA ALA A 251 -10.59 -20.36 -0.97
C ALA A 251 -11.55 -19.55 -1.86
N ALA A 252 -12.17 -18.49 -1.33
CA ALA A 252 -13.06 -17.64 -2.11
C ALA A 252 -12.30 -16.87 -3.20
N THR A 253 -11.15 -16.28 -2.87
CA THR A 253 -10.34 -15.53 -3.84
C THR A 253 -9.69 -16.44 -4.87
N SER A 254 -9.23 -17.64 -4.48
CA SER A 254 -8.60 -18.57 -5.42
C SER A 254 -9.59 -19.08 -6.46
N LEU A 255 -10.82 -19.41 -6.05
CA LEU A 255 -11.89 -19.83 -6.97
C LEU A 255 -12.17 -18.76 -8.03
N LEU A 256 -12.20 -17.50 -7.60
CA LEU A 256 -12.45 -16.34 -8.46
C LEU A 256 -11.26 -16.03 -9.39
N THR A 257 -10.04 -16.15 -8.88
CA THR A 257 -8.83 -15.98 -9.69
C THR A 257 -8.76 -17.08 -10.74
N VAL A 258 -9.04 -18.33 -10.38
CA VAL A 258 -9.09 -19.46 -11.31
C VAL A 258 -10.17 -19.24 -12.38
N SER A 259 -11.38 -18.82 -12.01
CA SER A 259 -12.45 -18.56 -13.00
C SER A 259 -12.08 -17.45 -13.98
N SER A 260 -11.35 -16.43 -13.51
CA SER A 260 -10.88 -15.34 -14.37
C SER A 260 -9.79 -15.81 -15.33
N TRP A 261 -8.83 -16.60 -14.84
CA TRP A 261 -7.80 -17.22 -15.69
C TRP A 261 -8.39 -18.20 -16.71
N LEU A 262 -9.45 -18.93 -16.35
CA LEU A 262 -10.20 -19.75 -17.32
C LEU A 262 -10.84 -18.88 -18.41
N GLY A 263 -11.38 -17.72 -18.06
CA GLY A 263 -11.88 -16.73 -19.03
C GLY A 263 -10.80 -16.22 -19.98
N VAL A 264 -9.63 -15.87 -19.44
CA VAL A 264 -8.45 -15.46 -20.24
C VAL A 264 -7.97 -16.60 -21.15
N ALA A 265 -7.89 -17.82 -20.62
CA ALA A 265 -7.50 -19.00 -21.39
C ALA A 265 -8.48 -19.28 -22.53
N ALA A 266 -9.79 -19.20 -22.27
CA ALA A 266 -10.82 -19.32 -23.30
C ALA A 266 -10.67 -18.24 -24.38
N ALA A 267 -10.37 -17.00 -24.00
CA ALA A 267 -10.10 -15.91 -24.94
C ALA A 267 -8.83 -16.16 -25.77
N ILE A 268 -7.79 -16.75 -25.19
CA ILE A 268 -6.58 -17.15 -25.94
C ILE A 268 -6.92 -18.27 -26.93
N VAL A 269 -7.63 -19.31 -26.50
CA VAL A 269 -8.00 -20.45 -27.36
C VAL A 269 -8.89 -20.03 -28.51
N ILE A 270 -9.94 -19.24 -28.27
CA ILE A 270 -10.83 -18.74 -29.33
C ILE A 270 -10.03 -17.83 -30.30
N GLY A 271 -9.07 -17.05 -29.79
CA GLY A 271 -8.15 -16.24 -30.60
C GLY A 271 -7.28 -17.10 -31.51
N LEU A 272 -6.69 -18.16 -30.96
CA LEU A 272 -5.89 -19.13 -31.71
C LEU A 272 -6.71 -19.89 -32.76
N VAL A 273 -7.95 -20.29 -32.45
CA VAL A 273 -8.84 -20.95 -33.41
C VAL A 273 -9.25 -20.01 -34.55
N LYS A 274 -9.41 -18.71 -34.28
CA LYS A 274 -9.62 -17.71 -35.35
C LYS A 274 -8.34 -17.48 -36.17
N ALA A 275 -7.18 -17.49 -35.52
CA ALA A 275 -5.88 -17.37 -36.19
C ALA A 275 -5.59 -18.56 -37.11
N SER A 276 -5.91 -19.79 -36.68
CA SER A 276 -5.67 -21.02 -37.44
C SER A 276 -6.54 -21.15 -38.70
N ARG A 277 -7.60 -20.34 -38.83
CA ARG A 277 -8.41 -20.23 -40.06
C ARG A 277 -7.76 -19.34 -41.14
N GLY A 278 -6.49 -18.95 -40.96
CA GLY A 278 -5.62 -18.46 -42.04
C GLY A 278 -5.44 -16.94 -42.13
N ALA A 279 -5.65 -16.18 -41.04
CA ALA A 279 -5.66 -14.71 -41.10
C ALA A 279 -4.49 -14.00 -40.36
N LEU A 280 -3.66 -14.71 -39.60
CA LEU A 280 -2.65 -14.11 -38.72
C LEU A 280 -1.28 -14.77 -38.87
N GLY A 281 -0.23 -13.96 -39.09
CA GLY A 281 1.16 -14.40 -39.06
C GLY A 281 1.57 -14.88 -37.66
N ALA A 282 2.62 -15.70 -37.59
CA ALA A 282 3.09 -16.28 -36.32
C ALA A 282 3.53 -15.20 -35.31
N GLY A 283 4.09 -14.08 -35.80
CA GLY A 283 4.43 -12.92 -34.99
C GLY A 283 3.22 -12.30 -34.32
N LYS A 284 2.10 -12.16 -35.02
CA LYS A 284 0.83 -11.67 -34.43
C LYS A 284 0.29 -12.63 -33.38
N ILE A 285 0.46 -13.94 -33.55
CA ILE A 285 0.05 -14.94 -32.54
C ILE A 285 0.88 -14.78 -31.26
N VAL A 286 2.19 -14.59 -31.39
CA VAL A 286 3.10 -14.37 -30.25
C VAL A 286 2.73 -13.07 -29.51
N VAL A 287 2.50 -11.97 -30.25
CA VAL A 287 2.04 -10.70 -29.67
C VAL A 287 0.72 -10.88 -28.95
N MET A 288 -0.24 -11.59 -29.56
CA MET A 288 -1.55 -11.85 -28.97
C MET A 288 -1.43 -12.60 -27.64
N LEU A 289 -0.64 -13.67 -27.58
CA LEU A 289 -0.46 -14.47 -26.37
C LEU A 289 0.21 -13.66 -25.25
N GLN A 290 1.32 -13.00 -25.55
CA GLN A 290 2.05 -12.21 -24.55
C GLN A 290 1.27 -10.98 -24.10
N ALA A 291 0.69 -10.20 -25.02
CA ALA A 291 -0.06 -9.00 -24.67
C ALA A 291 -1.27 -9.35 -23.80
N SER A 292 -1.91 -10.50 -24.04
CA SER A 292 -3.03 -10.98 -23.22
C SER A 292 -2.59 -11.34 -21.80
N TRP A 293 -1.45 -12.03 -21.66
CA TRP A 293 -0.87 -12.33 -20.35
C TRP A 293 -0.55 -11.04 -19.58
N VAL A 294 0.13 -10.10 -20.23
CA VAL A 294 0.57 -8.86 -19.63
C VAL A 294 -0.61 -7.95 -19.27
N LEU A 295 -1.62 -7.83 -20.14
CA LEU A 295 -2.86 -7.13 -19.85
C LEU A 295 -3.58 -7.73 -18.64
N SER A 296 -3.68 -9.06 -18.57
CA SER A 296 -4.31 -9.76 -17.45
C SER A 296 -3.56 -9.50 -16.13
N PHE A 297 -2.23 -9.53 -16.16
CA PHE A 297 -1.39 -9.22 -15.00
C PHE A 297 -1.66 -7.82 -14.44
N TYR A 298 -1.71 -6.78 -15.29
CA TYR A 298 -1.98 -5.41 -14.83
C TYR A 298 -3.40 -5.25 -14.28
N LEU A 299 -4.37 -5.90 -14.92
CA LEU A 299 -5.75 -5.85 -14.46
C LEU A 299 -5.89 -6.52 -13.08
N PHE A 300 -5.26 -7.68 -12.85
CA PHE A 300 -5.25 -8.29 -11.52
C PHE A 300 -4.52 -7.43 -10.48
N GLN A 301 -3.41 -6.80 -10.86
CA GLN A 301 -2.70 -5.87 -9.98
C GLN A 301 -3.56 -4.63 -9.64
N MET A 302 -4.38 -4.13 -10.57
CA MET A 302 -5.38 -3.08 -10.31
C MET A 302 -6.41 -3.49 -9.25
N VAL A 303 -6.86 -4.74 -9.27
CA VAL A 303 -7.78 -5.25 -8.24
C VAL A 303 -7.06 -5.33 -6.89
N ASP A 304 -5.78 -5.68 -6.84
CA ASP A 304 -4.96 -5.66 -5.62
C ASP A 304 -4.83 -4.26 -5.00
N TRP A 305 -4.76 -3.21 -5.82
CA TRP A 305 -4.75 -1.83 -5.31
C TRP A 305 -5.97 -1.48 -4.47
N ILE A 306 -7.15 -2.04 -4.73
CA ILE A 306 -8.35 -1.78 -3.92
C ILE A 306 -8.11 -2.11 -2.44
N GLY A 307 -7.43 -3.23 -2.15
CA GLY A 307 -7.11 -3.63 -0.78
C GLY A 307 -6.07 -2.71 -0.13
N VAL A 308 -5.06 -2.27 -0.91
CA VAL A 308 -4.03 -1.33 -0.44
C VAL A 308 -4.63 0.04 -0.14
N MET A 309 -5.57 0.51 -0.97
CA MET A 309 -6.27 1.78 -0.78
C MET A 309 -7.15 1.79 0.47
N ASP A 310 -7.83 0.68 0.79
CA ASP A 310 -8.61 0.59 2.03
C ASP A 310 -7.71 0.60 3.28
N MET A 311 -6.61 -0.16 3.23
CA MET A 311 -5.60 -0.15 4.30
C MET A 311 -5.01 1.25 4.49
N LEU A 312 -4.72 1.96 3.39
CA LEU A 312 -4.26 3.34 3.43
C LEU A 312 -5.28 4.26 4.09
N SER A 313 -6.54 4.22 3.67
CA SER A 313 -7.56 5.08 4.30
C SER A 313 -7.61 4.81 5.79
N SER A 314 -7.58 3.54 6.21
CA SER A 314 -7.54 3.16 7.64
C SER A 314 -6.42 3.90 8.39
N ASP A 315 -5.20 3.86 7.85
CA ASP A 315 -4.02 4.50 8.41
C ASP A 315 -4.09 6.05 8.38
N MET A 316 -4.59 6.64 7.29
CA MET A 316 -4.81 8.10 7.20
C MET A 316 -5.86 8.60 8.22
N GLY A 317 -6.90 7.80 8.46
CA GLY A 317 -7.91 8.12 9.46
C GLY A 317 -7.32 8.15 10.87
N ARG A 318 -6.39 7.23 11.19
CA ARG A 318 -5.65 7.23 12.46
C ARG A 318 -4.76 8.46 12.57
N LEU A 319 -4.02 8.79 11.50
CA LEU A 319 -3.17 9.98 11.47
C LEU A 319 -3.95 11.27 11.70
N ARG A 320 -5.09 11.43 11.02
CA ARG A 320 -5.97 12.59 11.20
C ARG A 320 -6.54 12.66 12.60
N GLY A 321 -6.88 11.52 13.20
CA GLY A 321 -7.29 11.43 14.60
C GLY A 321 -6.20 11.96 15.54
N LEU A 322 -4.95 11.54 15.33
CA LEU A 322 -3.80 12.00 16.12
C LEU A 322 -3.52 13.49 15.93
N LEU A 323 -3.51 13.98 14.69
CA LEU A 323 -3.30 15.39 14.40
C LEU A 323 -4.41 16.27 14.99
N LYS A 324 -5.65 15.77 15.00
CA LYS A 324 -6.78 16.48 15.61
C LYS A 324 -6.66 16.50 17.13
N LEU A 325 -6.31 15.37 17.75
CA LEU A 325 -6.05 15.30 19.18
C LEU A 325 -4.92 16.28 19.56
N ALA A 326 -3.83 16.29 18.79
CA ALA A 326 -2.72 17.22 18.98
C ALA A 326 -3.20 18.68 18.89
N ALA A 327 -3.95 19.05 17.85
CA ALA A 327 -4.46 20.41 17.69
C ALA A 327 -5.45 20.84 18.79
N GLU A 328 -6.23 19.90 19.35
CA GLU A 328 -7.14 20.17 20.48
C GLU A 328 -6.40 20.33 21.82
N THR A 329 -5.14 19.88 21.89
CA THR A 329 -4.31 19.91 23.11
C THR A 329 -3.19 20.95 23.06
N GLU A 330 -3.04 21.70 21.96
CA GLU A 330 -2.25 22.94 21.98
C GLU A 330 -2.84 23.82 23.10
N GLY A 331 -2.07 23.95 24.19
CA GLY A 331 -2.44 24.76 25.32
C GLY A 331 -2.72 26.19 24.88
N VAL A 332 -3.56 26.89 25.64
CA VAL A 332 -3.70 28.33 25.50
C VAL A 332 -2.35 28.94 25.83
N ASP A 333 -1.54 29.22 24.81
CA ASP A 333 -0.34 30.03 24.98
C ASP A 333 -0.82 31.41 25.47
N GLY A 334 -0.38 31.79 26.66
CA GLY A 334 -0.63 33.12 27.18
C GLY A 334 0.17 34.12 26.35
N ASP A 335 -0.50 35.07 25.71
CA ASP A 335 0.09 36.12 24.85
C ASP A 335 0.94 37.17 25.60
N VAL A 336 1.33 36.90 26.85
CA VAL A 336 2.03 37.87 27.69
C VAL A 336 3.54 37.68 27.56
N GLU A 337 4.17 38.55 26.78
CA GLU A 337 5.62 38.71 26.81
C GLU A 337 6.05 39.36 28.13
N LEU A 338 6.96 38.70 28.86
CA LEU A 338 7.50 39.20 30.12
C LEU A 338 8.68 40.14 29.85
N ASP A 339 8.54 41.41 30.23
CA ASP A 339 9.61 42.40 30.21
C ASP A 339 10.55 42.21 31.43
N GLY A 340 11.43 41.22 31.35
CA GLY A 340 12.50 40.99 32.33
C GLY A 340 12.45 39.62 33.04
N PRO A 341 13.44 39.32 33.91
CA PRO A 341 13.47 38.08 34.67
C PRO A 341 12.32 38.01 35.68
N ILE A 342 11.77 36.82 35.88
CA ILE A 342 10.76 36.58 36.93
C ILE A 342 11.50 36.54 38.27
N ASP A 343 11.27 37.54 39.11
CA ASP A 343 11.93 37.65 40.42
C ASP A 343 11.18 36.88 41.53
N GLU A 344 9.85 36.71 41.41
CA GLU A 344 9.01 36.05 42.41
C GLU A 344 7.81 35.35 41.77
N VAL A 345 7.45 34.17 42.29
CA VAL A 345 6.25 33.40 41.88
C VAL A 345 5.44 33.12 43.14
N GLU A 346 4.26 33.71 43.23
CA GLU A 346 3.31 33.50 44.32
C GLU A 346 2.22 32.52 43.89
N LEU A 347 1.95 31.52 44.73
CA LEU A 347 0.86 30.56 44.56
C LEU A 347 -0.25 30.93 45.54
N ASP A 348 -1.34 31.52 45.04
CA ASP A 348 -2.51 31.86 45.86
C ASP A 348 -3.61 30.81 45.66
N SER A 349 -3.94 30.09 46.74
CA SER A 349 -5.10 29.19 46.82
C SER A 349 -5.17 28.17 45.67
N VAL A 350 -4.03 27.57 45.34
CA VAL A 350 -3.90 26.65 44.21
C VAL A 350 -4.16 25.22 44.66
N SER A 351 -5.27 24.64 44.19
CA SER A 351 -5.52 23.21 44.31
C SER A 351 -5.26 22.49 42.98
N PHE A 352 -4.79 21.26 43.05
CA PHE A 352 -4.51 20.43 41.87
C PHE A 352 -4.99 19.00 42.07
N GLU A 353 -5.74 18.50 41.09
CA GLU A 353 -6.25 17.15 41.00
C GLU A 353 -5.90 16.60 39.61
N TYR A 354 -5.33 15.39 39.56
CA TYR A 354 -5.02 14.77 38.28
C TYR A 354 -6.30 14.42 37.52
N PRO A 355 -6.36 14.61 36.19
CA PRO A 355 -7.52 14.25 35.39
C PRO A 355 -7.90 12.77 35.56
N GLY A 356 -9.11 12.52 36.03
CA GLY A 356 -9.64 11.16 36.25
C GLY A 356 -9.26 10.52 37.60
N SER A 357 -8.61 11.26 38.49
CA SER A 357 -8.53 10.92 39.91
C SER A 357 -9.64 11.64 40.69
N ASP A 358 -10.14 11.04 41.76
CA ASP A 358 -11.05 11.69 42.73
C ASP A 358 -10.28 12.22 43.96
N ARG A 359 -8.95 12.32 43.85
CA ARG A 359 -8.06 12.66 44.96
C ARG A 359 -7.24 13.90 44.62
N THR A 360 -7.56 14.99 45.31
CA THR A 360 -6.77 16.22 45.29
C THR A 360 -5.37 15.96 45.84
N VAL A 361 -4.35 16.40 45.10
CA VAL A 361 -2.93 16.17 45.40
C VAL A 361 -2.29 17.41 46.04
N LEU A 362 -2.76 18.59 45.66
CA LEU A 362 -2.45 19.88 46.28
C LEU A 362 -3.77 20.59 46.59
N ASP A 363 -3.86 21.21 47.76
CA ASP A 363 -5.04 21.94 48.22
C ASP A 363 -4.60 23.27 48.86
#